data_AF-A0A101IHH2-F1
#
_entry.id   AF-A0A101IHH2-F1
#
_cell.length_a   1.000
_cell.length_b   1.000
_cell.length_c   1.000
_cell.angle_alpha   90.00
_cell.angle_beta   90.00
_cell.angle_gamma   90.00
#
_symmetry.space_group_name_H-M   'P 1'
#
loop_
_entity.id
_entity.type
_entity.pdbx_description
1 polymer ?
#
loop_
_entity_poly.entity_id
_entity_poly.type
_entity_poly.pdbx_seq_one_letter_code
_entity_poly.pdbx_strand_id
1 'polypeptide(L)' 'MSKKSLEIGISCGLVFLMIALMILVQTAAPEPLRPAGFVLAVLAFMLLMGGAGFGLMNVES' A
#
# COMPACT_ATOMS: atom_id res chain seq x y z
N MET A 1 -1.25 -20.11 -10.38
CA MET A 1 -2.25 -19.61 -9.40
C MET A 1 -3.44 -19.09 -10.20
N SER A 2 -4.69 -19.34 -9.78
CA SER A 2 -5.85 -18.82 -10.52
C SER A 2 -5.81 -17.28 -10.53
N LYS A 3 -6.17 -16.65 -11.66
CA LYS A 3 -6.11 -15.18 -11.84
C LYS A 3 -6.81 -14.43 -10.70
N LYS A 4 -8.00 -14.91 -10.31
CA LYS A 4 -8.74 -14.42 -9.14
C LYS A 4 -7.95 -14.51 -7.83
N SER A 5 -7.20 -15.58 -7.63
CA SER A 5 -6.39 -15.74 -6.42
C SER A 5 -5.21 -14.77 -6.38
N LEU A 6 -4.67 -14.35 -7.53
CA LEU A 6 -3.62 -13.34 -7.61
C LEU A 6 -4.15 -11.94 -7.31
N GLU A 7 -5.31 -11.56 -7.86
CA GLU A 7 -5.99 -10.30 -7.52
C GLU A 7 -6.35 -10.24 -6.03
N ILE A 8 -6.91 -11.31 -5.46
CA ILE A 8 -7.24 -11.39 -4.04
C ILE A 8 -5.97 -11.27 -3.19
N GLY A 9 -4.88 -11.93 -3.59
CA GLY A 9 -3.59 -11.85 -2.90
C GLY A 9 -3.02 -10.43 -2.90
N ILE A 10 -3.04 -9.76 -4.05
CA ILE A 10 -2.53 -8.39 -4.18
C ILE A 10 -3.43 -7.39 -3.44
N SER A 11 -4.75 -7.52 -3.54
CA SER A 11 -5.70 -6.68 -2.81
C SER A 11 -5.55 -6.82 -1.29
N CYS A 12 -5.50 -8.06 -0.79
CA CYS A 12 -5.29 -8.34 0.63
C CYS A 12 -3.92 -7.83 1.11
N GLY A 13 -2.87 -8.02 0.31
CA GLY A 13 -1.53 -7.52 0.59
C GLY A 13 -1.46 -5.99 0.63
N LEU A 14 -2.15 -5.29 -0.28
CA LEU A 14 -2.23 -3.83 -0.29
C LEU A 14 -2.94 -3.29 0.96
N VAL A 15 -4.03 -3.92 1.41
CA VAL A 15 -4.70 -3.51 2.66
C VAL A 15 -3.78 -3.73 3.86
N PHE A 16 -3.09 -4.85 3.93
CA PHE A 16 -2.12 -5.12 5.00
C PHE A 16 -0.98 -4.10 5.01
N LEU A 17 -0.46 -3.76 3.83
CA LEU A 17 0.58 -2.75 3.66
C LEU A 17 0.11 -1.37 4.11
N MET A 18 -1.13 -0.98 3.79
CA MET A 18 -1.72 0.27 4.27
C MET A 18 -1.73 0.32 5.80
N ILE A 19 -2.20 -0.74 6.46
CA ILE A 19 -2.24 -0.82 7.93
C ILE A 19 -0.83 -0.71 8.51
N ALA A 20 0.14 -1.41 7.94
CA ALA A 20 1.53 -1.37 8.39
C ALA A 20 2.13 0.05 8.28
N LEU A 21 1.87 0.76 7.18
CA LEU A 21 2.31 2.14 6.99
C LEU A 21 1.67 3.10 7.99
N MET A 22 0.38 2.93 8.29
CA MET A 22 -0.31 3.75 9.29
C MET A 22 0.27 3.53 10.68
N ILE A 23 0.55 2.27 11.06
CA ILE A 23 1.20 1.94 12.34
C ILE A 23 2.60 2.55 12.40
N LEU A 24 3.40 2.41 11.33
CA LEU A 24 4.75 2.96 11.24
C LEU A 24 4.78 4.47 11.48
N VAL A 25 3.86 5.22 10.87
CA VAL A 25 3.76 6.67 11.09
C VAL A 25 3.46 6.98 12.56
N GLN A 26 2.58 6.23 13.19
CA GLN A 26 2.22 6.47 14.59
C GLN A 26 3.33 6.10 15.58
N THR A 27 4.14 5.08 15.28
CA THR A 27 5.21 4.60 16.16
C THR A 27 6.55 5.30 15.95
N ALA A 28 6.85 5.74 14.72
CA ALA A 28 8.15 6.33 14.38
C ALA A 28 8.15 7.87 14.32
N ALA A 29 7.02 8.52 14.06
CA ALA A 29 6.98 9.98 13.95
C ALA A 29 6.62 10.66 15.29
N PRO A 30 7.35 11.74 15.68
CA PRO A 30 6.96 12.60 16.79
C PRO A 30 5.56 13.19 16.60
N GLU A 31 4.82 13.43 17.70
CA GLU A 31 3.45 14.00 17.67
C GLU A 31 3.24 15.18 16.69
N PRO A 32 4.10 16.21 16.64
CA PRO A 32 3.90 17.34 15.74
C PRO A 32 4.11 16.98 14.25
N LEU A 33 4.82 15.90 13.94
CA LEU A 33 5.14 15.48 12.57
C LEU A 33 4.25 14.34 12.05
N ARG A 34 3.42 13.72 12.90
CA ARG A 34 2.48 12.67 12.50
C ARG A 34 1.61 13.06 11.29
N PRO A 35 1.03 14.27 11.19
CA PRO A 35 0.21 14.65 10.03
C PRO A 35 1.01 14.62 8.72
N ALA A 36 2.23 15.14 8.73
CA ALA A 36 3.12 15.10 7.57
C ALA A 36 3.54 13.66 7.24
N GLY A 37 3.79 12.83 8.26
CA GLY A 37 4.08 11.40 8.12
C GLY A 37 2.92 10.63 7.47
N PHE A 38 1.68 10.92 7.84
CA PHE A 38 0.50 10.32 7.22
C PHE A 38 0.39 10.69 5.74
N VAL A 39 0.59 11.96 5.39
CA VAL A 39 0.57 12.41 4.00
C VAL A 39 1.63 11.68 3.18
N LEU A 40 2.87 11.56 3.70
CA LEU A 40 3.95 10.84 3.04
C LEU A 40 3.64 9.34 2.87
N ALA A 41 3.09 8.70 3.90
CA ALA A 41 2.72 7.29 3.86
C ALA A 41 1.59 7.02 2.85
N VAL A 42 0.59 7.88 2.79
CA VAL A 42 -0.49 7.80 1.79
C VAL A 42 0.05 8.01 0.38
N LEU A 43 0.96 8.95 0.19
CA LEU A 43 1.58 9.23 -1.12
C LEU A 43 2.41 8.03 -1.59
N ALA A 44 3.19 7.42 -0.69
CA ALA A 44 3.91 6.17 -0.96
C ALA A 44 2.95 5.01 -1.29
N PHE A 45 1.84 4.90 -0.54
CA PHE A 45 0.82 3.89 -0.79
C PHE A 45 0.15 4.05 -2.16
N MET A 46 -0.16 5.28 -2.59
CA MET A 46 -0.73 5.55 -3.92
C MET A 46 0.22 5.10 -5.04
N LEU A 47 1.52 5.37 -4.92
CA LEU A 47 2.51 4.92 -5.90
C LEU A 47 2.61 3.39 -5.96
N LEU A 48 2.61 2.73 -4.80
CA LEU A 48 2.64 1.27 -4.72
C LEU A 48 1.36 0.63 -5.28
N MET A 49 0.19 1.20 -5.00
CA MET A 49 -1.08 0.71 -5.54
C MET A 49 -1.13 0.89 -7.06
N GLY A 50 -0.67 2.03 -7.58
CA GLY A 50 -0.54 2.26 -9.03
C GLY A 50 0.41 1.28 -9.70
N GLY A 51 1.57 1.02 -9.08
CA GLY A 51 2.53 0.02 -9.56
C GLY A 51 1.98 -1.41 -9.52
N ALA A 52 1.28 -1.78 -8.44
CA ALA A 52 0.63 -3.08 -8.32
C ALA A 52 -0.48 -3.27 -9.36
N GLY A 53 -1.26 -2.22 -9.65
CA GLY A 53 -2.25 -2.22 -10.72
C GLY A 53 -1.63 -2.40 -12.10
N PHE A 54 -0.52 -1.71 -12.40
CA PHE A 54 0.21 -1.90 -13.65
C PHE A 54 0.84 -3.31 -13.77
N GLY A 55 1.35 -3.85 -12.66
CA GLY A 55 1.87 -5.20 -12.59
C GLY A 55 0.78 -6.25 -12.87
N LEU A 56 -0.41 -6.06 -12.31
CA LEU A 56 -1.59 -6.89 -12.62
C LEU A 56 -1.93 -6.86 -14.11
N MET A 57 -1.93 -5.67 -14.74
CA MET A 57 -2.23 -5.53 -16.18
C MET A 57 -1.21 -6.26 -17.09
N ASN A 58 0.09 -6.22 -16.74
CA ASN A 58 1.13 -6.95 -17.48
C ASN A 58 1.07 -8.46 -17.29
N VAL A 59 0.63 -8.93 -16.12
CA VAL A 59 0.42 -10.37 -15.86
C VAL A 59 -0.89 -10.87 -16.49
N GLU A 60 -1.83 -9.97 -16.76
CA GLU A 60 -3.11 -10.28 -17.40
C GLU A 60 -3.05 -10.32 -18.95
N SER A 61 -2.07 -9.66 -19.56
CA SER A 61 -1.82 -9.60 -21.01
C SER A 61 -1.08 -10.83 -21.54
#